data_AF-A0A848WN89-F1
#
_entry.id   AF-A0A848WN89-F1
#
_cell.length_a   1.000
_cell.length_b   1.000
_cell.length_c   1.000
_cell.angle_alpha   90.00
_cell.angle_beta   90.00
_cell.angle_gamma   90.00
#
_symmetry.space_group_name_H-M   'P 1'
#
loop_
_entity.id
_entity.type
_entity.pdbx_description
1 polymer ?
#
loop_
_entity_poly.entity_id
_entity_poly.type
_entity_poly.pdbx_seq_one_letter_code
_entity_poly.pdbx_strand_id
1 'polypeptide(L)'
;MEVLGRDRETESYRVIVDVDGNKVSALVPERLAADLKIGARPSHQAAYVWMAGYKDKIEKAITQLAQGKGRPRAPFDQITLVKEH
;
A
#
# COMPACT_ATOMS: atom_id res chain seq x y z
N MET A 1 -10.22 -1.30 -2.10
CA MET A 1 -8.84 -1.34 -2.61
C MET A 1 -8.79 -2.11 -3.91
N GLU A 2 -8.30 -1.45 -4.96
CA GLU A 2 -8.00 -1.98 -6.29
C GLU A 2 -6.50 -1.84 -6.55
N VAL A 3 -5.85 -2.87 -7.09
CA VAL A 3 -4.41 -2.83 -7.41
C VAL A 3 -4.25 -2.56 -8.89
N LEU A 4 -3.71 -1.40 -9.26
CA LEU A 4 -3.55 -1.00 -10.67
C LEU A 4 -2.33 -1.66 -11.33
N GLY A 5 -1.29 -1.96 -10.54
CA GLY A 5 -0.07 -2.55 -11.06
C GLY A 5 1.13 -2.23 -10.20
N ARG A 6 2.28 -2.77 -10.59
CA ARG A 6 3.56 -2.54 -9.92
C ARG A 6 4.37 -1.49 -10.67
N ASP A 7 4.82 -0.49 -9.94
CA ASP A 7 5.84 0.46 -10.34
C ASP A 7 7.23 -0.15 -10.12
N ARG A 8 8.01 -0.28 -11.21
CA ARG A 8 9.34 -0.92 -11.16
C ARG A 8 10.43 0.01 -10.63
N GLU A 9 10.26 1.32 -10.79
CA GLU A 9 11.26 2.32 -10.38
C GLU A 9 11.27 2.50 -8.86
N THR A 10 10.07 2.51 -8.26
CA THR A 10 9.88 2.66 -6.80
C THR A 10 9.65 1.32 -6.09
N GLU A 11 9.68 0.21 -6.83
CA GLU A 11 9.42 -1.15 -6.33
C GLU A 11 8.13 -1.23 -5.48
N SER A 12 7.09 -0.54 -5.92
CA SER A 12 5.84 -0.32 -5.16
C SER A 12 4.62 -0.70 -5.99
N TYR A 13 3.58 -1.17 -5.33
CA TYR A 13 2.28 -1.43 -5.95
C TYR A 13 1.42 -0.17 -5.89
N ARG A 14 0.91 0.27 -7.04
CA ARG A 14 -0.07 1.33 -7.12
C ARG A 14 -1.45 0.76 -6.80
N VAL A 15 -2.12 1.36 -5.84
CA VAL A 15 -3.43 0.93 -5.37
C VAL A 15 -4.37 2.13 -5.29
N ILE A 16 -5.64 1.90 -5.61
CA ILE A 16 -6.71 2.88 -5.41
C ILE A 16 -7.56 2.41 -4.24
N VAL A 17 -7.82 3.32 -3.30
CA VAL A 17 -8.72 3.10 -2.17
C VAL A 17 -9.80 4.18 -2.21
N ASP A 18 -11.05 3.77 -2.00
CA ASP A 18 -12.13 4.72 -1.75
C ASP A 18 -12.04 5.20 -0.31
N VAL A 19 -11.86 6.51 -0.13
CA VAL A 19 -11.81 7.17 1.16
C VAL A 19 -12.89 8.23 1.19
N ASP A 20 -13.97 7.97 1.94
CA ASP A 20 -15.10 8.89 2.07
C ASP A 20 -15.72 9.28 0.71
N GLY A 21 -15.83 8.32 -0.21
CA GLY A 21 -16.33 8.55 -1.57
C GLY A 21 -15.34 9.21 -2.53
N ASN A 22 -14.11 9.46 -2.09
CA ASN A 22 -13.02 9.96 -2.93
C ASN A 22 -12.07 8.82 -3.28
N LYS A 23 -11.77 8.65 -4.57
CA LYS A 23 -10.72 7.72 -5.00
C LYS A 23 -9.35 8.31 -4.66
N VAL A 24 -8.62 7.63 -3.79
CA VAL A 24 -7.27 8.00 -3.37
C VAL A 24 -6.29 6.97 -3.90
N SER A 25 -5.33 7.45 -4.69
CA SER A 25 -4.22 6.66 -5.19
C SER A 25 -3.06 6.64 -4.20
N ALA A 26 -2.47 5.47 -3.98
CA ALA A 26 -1.33 5.28 -3.08
C ALA A 26 -0.31 4.27 -3.63
N LEU A 27 0.93 4.39 -3.18
CA LEU A 27 2.03 3.45 -3.42
C LEU A 27 2.29 2.63 -2.18
N VAL A 28 2.23 1.31 -2.34
CA VAL A 28 2.48 0.31 -1.30
C VAL A 28 3.78 -0.43 -1.65
N PRO A 29 4.90 -0.16 -0.96
CA PRO A 29 6.17 -0.80 -1.26
C PRO A 29 6.13 -2.33 -1.19
N GLU A 30 6.69 -3.04 -2.18
CA GLU A 30 6.70 -4.52 -2.20
C GLU A 30 7.46 -5.10 -1.00
N ARG A 31 8.45 -4.35 -0.51
CA ARG A 31 9.23 -4.68 0.69
C ARG A 31 8.38 -4.82 1.94
N LEU A 32 7.18 -4.24 2.00
CA LEU A 32 6.27 -4.45 3.14
C LEU A 32 5.83 -5.90 3.27
N ALA A 33 5.62 -6.58 2.13
CA ALA A 33 5.34 -8.01 2.12
C ALA A 33 6.61 -8.84 2.38
N ALA A 34 7.79 -8.32 2.03
CA ALA A 34 9.09 -8.95 2.26
C ALA A 34 9.51 -8.94 3.72
N ASP A 35 9.36 -7.80 4.41
CA ASP A 35 9.82 -7.58 5.77
C ASP A 35 9.12 -8.51 6.77
N LEU A 36 7.89 -8.93 6.45
CA LEU A 36 7.13 -9.92 7.23
C LEU A 36 7.60 -11.37 7.02
N LYS A 37 8.39 -11.65 5.97
CA LYS A 37 9.08 -12.93 5.75
C LYS A 37 10.58 -12.66 5.64
N ILE A 38 11.23 -12.58 6.79
CA ILE A 38 12.69 -12.38 6.97
C ILE A 38 13.51 -12.95 5.80
N GLY A 39 14.09 -12.05 5.00
CA GLY A 39 15.24 -12.34 4.14
C GLY A 39 15.03 -12.58 2.64
N ALA A 40 13.80 -12.57 2.12
CA ALA A 40 13.58 -12.81 0.68
C ALA A 40 12.63 -11.80 0.02
N ARG A 41 12.99 -11.35 -1.20
CA ARG A 41 12.09 -10.59 -2.08
C ARG A 41 10.83 -11.44 -2.35
N PRO A 42 9.63 -10.97 -1.98
CA PRO A 42 8.41 -11.73 -2.17
C PRO A 42 8.15 -11.89 -3.65
N SER A 43 7.79 -13.11 -4.07
CA SER A 43 7.27 -13.33 -5.41
C SER A 43 6.00 -12.49 -5.60
N HIS A 44 5.69 -12.12 -6.84
CA HIS A 44 4.52 -11.29 -7.17
C HIS A 44 3.21 -11.85 -6.59
N GLN A 45 3.03 -13.18 -6.65
CA GLN A 45 1.89 -13.87 -6.05
C GLN A 45 1.83 -13.70 -4.53
N ALA A 46 2.97 -13.79 -3.84
CA ALA A 46 3.03 -13.59 -2.40
C ALA A 46 2.69 -12.15 -2.00
N ALA A 47 3.10 -11.17 -2.82
CA ALA A 47 2.70 -9.77 -2.62
C ALA A 47 1.19 -9.57 -2.78
N TYR A 48 0.56 -10.20 -3.78
CA TYR A 48 -0.90 -10.15 -3.95
C TYR A 48 -1.66 -10.81 -2.80
N VAL A 49 -1.24 -12.01 -2.37
CA VAL A 49 -1.84 -12.70 -1.22
C VAL A 49 -1.69 -11.87 0.06
N TRP A 50 -0.52 -11.25 0.25
CA TRP A 50 -0.29 -10.35 1.37
C TRP A 50 -1.20 -9.12 1.29
N MET A 51 -1.26 -8.42 0.16
CA MET A 51 -2.13 -7.25 0.00
C MET A 51 -3.60 -7.62 0.25
N ALA A 52 -4.05 -8.79 -0.21
CA ALA A 52 -5.40 -9.28 0.07
C ALA A 52 -5.63 -9.55 1.56
N GLY A 53 -4.67 -10.19 2.25
CA GLY A 53 -4.76 -10.49 3.68
C GLY A 53 -4.63 -9.27 4.60
N TYR A 54 -3.94 -8.22 4.13
CA TYR A 54 -3.70 -6.97 4.87
C TYR A 54 -4.50 -5.79 4.33
N LYS A 55 -5.47 -6.05 3.45
CA LYS A 55 -6.28 -5.04 2.75
C LYS A 55 -6.85 -4.00 3.70
N ASP A 56 -7.54 -4.42 4.77
CA ASP A 56 -8.15 -3.52 5.75
C ASP A 56 -7.11 -2.60 6.44
N LYS A 57 -5.92 -3.12 6.74
CA LYS A 57 -4.84 -2.33 7.38
C LYS A 57 -4.24 -1.32 6.40
N ILE A 58 -4.07 -1.71 5.14
CA ILE A 58 -3.59 -0.83 4.07
C ILE A 58 -4.62 0.28 3.80
N GLU A 59 -5.90 -0.07 3.69
CA GLU A 59 -7.00 0.88 3.50
C GLU A 59 -7.09 1.88 4.66
N LYS A 60 -6.96 1.42 5.92
CA LYS A 60 -6.90 2.30 7.09
C LYS A 60 -5.70 3.22 7.08
N ALA A 61 -4.52 2.71 6.72
CA ALA A 61 -3.31 3.52 6.64
C ALA A 61 -3.42 4.63 5.58
N ILE A 62 -3.93 4.29 4.39
CA ILE A 62 -4.19 5.23 3.29
C ILE A 62 -5.26 6.25 3.71
N THR A 63 -6.34 5.81 4.34
CA THR A 63 -7.39 6.67 4.87
C THR A 63 -6.84 7.66 5.89
N GLN A 64 -6.00 7.19 6.82
CA GLN A 64 -5.38 8.04 7.84
C GLN A 64 -4.49 9.11 7.22
N LEU A 65 -3.69 8.74 6.21
CA LEU A 65 -2.86 9.68 5.44
C LEU A 65 -3.73 10.68 4.68
N ALA A 66 -4.77 10.21 3.99
CA ALA A 66 -5.63 11.05 3.14
C ALA A 66 -6.43 12.07 3.96
N GLN A 67 -6.85 11.67 5.16
CA GLN A 67 -7.54 12.54 6.12
C GLN A 67 -6.59 13.45 6.91
N GLY A 68 -5.27 13.36 6.69
CA GLY A 68 -4.28 14.17 7.42
C GLY A 68 -4.21 13.86 8.92
N LYS A 69 -4.69 12.70 9.37
CA LYS A 69 -4.74 12.29 10.78
C LYS A 69 -3.37 11.85 11.35
N GLY A 70 -2.29 12.13 10.62
CA GLY A 70 -0.92 11.75 10.96
C GLY A 70 -0.42 10.52 10.19
N ARG A 71 0.80 10.09 10.50
CA ARG A 71 1.43 8.93 9.84
C ARG A 71 0.90 7.61 10.41
N PRO A 72 0.59 6.61 9.57
CA PRO A 72 0.24 5.27 10.04
C PRO A 72 1.44 4.61 10.72
N ARG A 73 1.18 3.55 11.50
CA ARG A 73 2.24 2.81 12.21
C ARG A 73 3.03 1.90 11.27
N ALA A 74 4.28 1.64 11.65
CA ALA A 74 5.10 0.63 10.99
C ALA A 74 4.39 -0.74 10.93
N PRO A 75 4.53 -1.47 9.80
CA PRO A 75 5.36 -1.13 8.64
C PRO A 75 4.65 -0.19 7.63
N PHE A 76 3.37 0.14 7.82
CA PHE A 76 2.55 0.90 6.86
C PHE A 76 2.89 2.38 6.77
N ASP A 77 3.79 2.91 7.62
CA ASP A 77 4.29 4.28 7.56
C ASP A 77 5.05 4.59 6.26
N GLN A 78 5.50 3.55 5.55
CA GLN A 78 6.17 3.65 4.25
C GLN A 78 5.19 3.84 3.07
N ILE A 79 3.88 3.74 3.29
CA ILE A 79 2.88 3.99 2.25
C ILE A 79 2.85 5.48 1.92
N THR A 80 2.88 5.79 0.63
CA THR A 80 2.86 7.17 0.14
C THR A 80 1.62 7.43 -0.71
N LEU A 81 0.94 8.55 -0.49
CA LEU A 81 -0.16 8.97 -1.35
C LEU A 81 0.37 9.56 -2.65
N VAL A 82 -0.27 9.22 -3.77
CA VAL A 82 0.00 9.82 -5.07
C VAL A 82 -1.12 10.79 -5.38
N LYS A 83 -0.80 12.07 -5.53
CA LYS A 83 -1.74 13.01 -6.15
C LYS A 83 -1.80 12.68 -7.63
N GLU A 84 -2.96 12.24 -8.10
CA GLU A 84 -3.26 12.25 -9.52
C GLU A 84 -3.37 13.72 -9.95
N HIS A 85 -2.50 14.13 -10.87
CA HIS A 85 -2.34 15.50 -11.37
C HIS A 85 -3.34 15.81 -12.48
#